data_AF-B9LA72-F1
#
_entry.id   AF-B9LA72-F1
#
_cell.length_a   1.000
_cell.length_b   1.000
_cell.length_c   1.000
_cell.angle_alpha   90.00
_cell.angle_beta   90.00
_cell.angle_gamma   90.00
#
_symmetry.space_group_name_H-M   'P 1'
#
loop_
_entity.id
_entity.type
_entity.pdbx_description
1 polymer ?
#
loop_
_entity_poly.entity_id
_entity_poly.type
_entity_poly.pdbx_seq_one_letter_code
_entity_poly.pdbx_strand_id
1 'polypeptide(L)' 'MKKISLSVLGEKFEIELEDEFFEFVKEDLLKIQHPTPKELLFLILKNKKEMFETNKKIKNILQKLDKK' A
#
# COMPACT_ATOMS: atom_id res chain seq x y z
N MET A 1 -9.69 -4.53 -15.33
CA MET A 1 -8.25 -4.74 -15.12
C MET A 1 -7.50 -3.72 -15.97
N LYS A 2 -6.73 -2.86 -15.35
CA LYS A 2 -6.00 -1.76 -15.97
C LYS A 2 -4.50 -2.06 -15.96
N LYS A 3 -3.87 -1.96 -17.14
CA LYS A 3 -2.42 -1.99 -17.29
C LYS A 3 -1.85 -0.61 -17.03
N ILE A 4 -0.86 -0.53 -16.15
CA ILE A 4 -0.16 0.73 -15.87
C ILE A 4 1.35 0.52 -15.93
N SER A 5 2.04 1.56 -16.38
CA SER A 5 3.49 1.64 -16.38
C SER A 5 3.93 2.56 -15.24
N LEU A 6 4.82 2.07 -14.38
CA LEU A 6 5.42 2.83 -13.29
C LEU A 6 6.93 2.90 -13.49
N SER A 7 7.53 4.04 -13.20
CA SER A 7 8.97 4.19 -13.13
C SER A 7 9.37 4.26 -11.66
N VAL A 8 10.24 3.39 -11.19
CA VAL A 8 10.71 3.39 -9.80
C VAL A 8 12.21 3.15 -9.81
N LEU A 9 12.98 4.03 -9.16
CA LEU A 9 14.45 3.94 -9.08
C LEU A 9 15.16 3.81 -10.45
N GLY A 10 14.59 4.40 -11.51
CA GLY A 10 15.15 4.35 -12.86
C GLY A 10 14.76 3.11 -13.67
N GLU A 11 14.02 2.18 -13.08
CA GLU A 11 13.47 1.01 -13.76
C GLU A 11 11.99 1.22 -14.07
N LYS A 12 11.55 0.71 -15.24
CA LYS A 12 10.14 0.72 -15.63
C LYS A 12 9.50 -0.63 -15.34
N PHE A 13 8.34 -0.60 -14.72
CA PHE A 13 7.53 -1.76 -14.37
C PHE A 13 6.17 -1.67 -15.06
N GLU A 14 5.68 -2.78 -15.57
CA GLU A 14 4.30 -2.93 -16.03
C GLU A 14 3.55 -3.78 -15.02
N ILE A 15 2.42 -3.27 -14.52
CA ILE A 15 1.56 -3.99 -13.58
C ILE A 15 0.09 -3.94 -14.03
N GLU A 16 -0.64 -5.00 -13.72
CA GLU A 16 -2.07 -5.10 -13.91
C GLU A 16 -2.77 -4.93 -12.55
N LEU A 17 -3.74 -4.02 -12.49
CA LEU A 17 -4.54 -3.77 -11.29
C LEU A 17 -6.03 -3.88 -11.62
N GLU A 18 -6.84 -4.26 -10.64
CA GLU A 18 -8.30 -4.14 -10.74
C GLU A 18 -8.69 -2.66 -10.87
N ASP A 19 -9.78 -2.37 -11.59
CA ASP A 19 -10.12 -0.99 -11.94
C ASP A 19 -10.50 -0.16 -10.71
N GLU A 20 -11.28 -0.76 -9.78
CA GLU A 20 -11.64 -0.13 -8.51
C GLU A 20 -10.41 0.13 -7.63
N PHE A 21 -9.48 -0.83 -7.60
CA PHE A 21 -8.24 -0.66 -6.86
C PHE A 21 -7.35 0.41 -7.47
N PHE A 22 -7.26 0.48 -8.81
CA PHE A 22 -6.55 1.55 -9.49
C PHE A 22 -7.11 2.93 -9.13
N GLU A 23 -8.43 3.12 -9.17
CA GLU A 23 -9.05 4.40 -8.81
C GLU A 23 -8.79 4.78 -7.35
N PHE A 24 -8.67 3.79 -6.47
CA PHE A 24 -8.28 3.99 -5.08
C PHE A 24 -6.82 4.44 -4.91
N VAL A 25 -5.87 3.88 -5.67
CA VAL A 25 -4.42 4.15 -5.48
C VAL A 25 -3.81 5.15 -6.47
N LYS A 26 -4.54 5.61 -7.50
CA LYS A 26 -3.99 6.42 -8.61
C LYS A 26 -3.21 7.65 -8.15
N GLU A 27 -3.65 8.34 -7.11
CA GLU A 27 -2.97 9.54 -6.60
C GLU A 27 -1.64 9.21 -5.90
N ASP A 28 -1.58 8.07 -5.23
CA ASP A 28 -0.37 7.62 -4.56
C ASP A 28 0.64 7.06 -5.58
N LEU A 29 0.17 6.41 -6.64
CA LEU A 29 1.00 5.96 -7.74
C LEU A 29 1.71 7.13 -8.45
N LEU A 30 1.04 8.26 -8.61
CA LEU A 30 1.65 9.47 -9.17
C LEU A 30 2.81 10.00 -8.31
N LYS A 31 2.69 9.92 -6.98
CA LYS A 31 3.75 10.34 -6.04
C LYS A 31 4.96 9.41 -6.08
N ILE A 32 4.79 8.16 -6.52
CA ILE A 32 5.83 7.12 -6.51
C ILE A 32 6.67 7.09 -7.80
N GLN A 33 6.33 7.83 -8.86
CA GLN A 33 7.07 7.73 -10.13
C GLN A 33 8.53 8.24 -10.08
N HIS A 34 8.88 9.06 -9.08
CA HIS A 34 10.25 9.58 -8.92
C HIS A 34 10.64 9.67 -7.44
N PRO A 35 10.66 8.54 -6.69
CA PRO A 35 10.89 8.58 -5.27
C PRO A 35 12.40 8.59 -4.98
N THR A 36 12.81 9.35 -3.98
CA THR A 36 14.11 9.15 -3.34
C THR A 36 14.10 7.83 -2.55
N PRO A 37 15.26 7.18 -2.32
CA PRO A 37 15.33 6.00 -1.46
C PRO A 37 14.75 6.22 -0.05
N LYS A 38 14.89 7.44 0.48
CA LYS A 38 14.31 7.86 1.76
C LYS A 38 12.78 7.83 1.71
N GLU A 39 12.16 8.40 0.69
CA GLU A 39 10.71 8.41 0.52
C GLU A 39 10.15 6.99 0.33
N LEU A 40 10.85 6.14 -0.42
CA LEU A 40 10.47 4.74 -0.58
C LEU A 40 10.52 4.00 0.76
N LEU A 41 11.56 4.20 1.57
CA LEU A 41 11.66 3.64 2.91
C LEU A 41 10.50 4.11 3.80
N PHE A 42 10.17 5.41 3.78
CA PHE A 42 9.04 5.94 4.54
C PHE A 42 7.70 5.34 4.10
N LEU A 43 7.48 5.18 2.79
CA LEU A 43 6.27 4.57 2.24
C LEU A 43 6.12 3.12 2.72
N ILE A 44 7.21 2.34 2.67
CA ILE A 44 7.24 0.96 3.15
C ILE A 44 6.92 0.91 4.66
N LEU A 45 7.58 1.73 5.46
CA LEU A 45 7.39 1.75 6.91
C LEU A 45 5.97 2.20 7.30
N LYS A 46 5.42 3.21 6.62
CA LYS A 46 4.05 3.68 6.82
C LYS A 46 3.05 2.55 6.56
N ASN A 47 3.15 1.89 5.40
CA ASN A 47 2.27 0.78 5.05
C ASN A 47 2.38 -0.38 6.04
N LYS A 48 3.60 -0.74 6.49
CA LYS A 48 3.81 -1.77 7.52
C LYS A 48 3.19 -1.39 8.87
N LYS A 49 3.27 -0.11 9.27
CA LYS A 49 2.68 0.38 10.50
C LYS A 49 1.16 0.32 10.48
N GLU A 50 0.53 0.77 9.39
CA GLU A 50 -0.93 0.70 9.23
C GLU A 50 -1.44 -0.74 9.27
N MET A 51 -0.73 -1.66 8.60
CA MET A 51 -1.04 -3.09 8.66
C MET A 51 -0.90 -3.65 10.09
N PHE A 52 0.18 -3.30 10.80
CA PHE A 52 0.39 -3.73 12.18
C PHE A 52 -0.72 -3.22 13.12
N GLU A 53 -1.10 -1.95 13.01
CA GLU A 53 -2.16 -1.37 13.82
C GLU A 53 -3.53 -2.00 13.53
N THR A 54 -3.82 -2.27 12.26
CA THR A 54 -5.03 -2.97 11.83
C THR A 54 -5.09 -4.38 12.42
N ASN A 55 -3.99 -5.14 12.31
CA ASN A 55 -3.89 -6.48 12.89
C ASN A 55 -4.06 -6.46 14.42
N LYS A 56 -3.48 -5.46 15.10
CA LYS A 56 -3.66 -5.26 16.54
C LYS A 56 -5.12 -4.98 16.90
N LYS A 57 -5.82 -4.15 16.13
CA LYS A 57 -7.26 -3.87 16.32
C LYS A 57 -8.10 -5.14 16.13
N ILE A 58 -7.86 -5.90 15.05
CA ILE A 58 -8.54 -7.17 14.77
C ILE A 58 -8.34 -8.14 15.93
N LYS A 59 -7.09 -8.35 16.38
CA LYS A 59 -6.77 -9.22 17.52
C LYS A 59 -7.52 -8.82 18.78
N ASN A 60 -7.59 -7.53 19.08
CA ASN A 60 -8.33 -7.03 20.24
C ASN A 60 -9.84 -7.26 20.13
N ILE A 61 -10.42 -7.16 18.92
CA ILE A 61 -11.84 -7.43 18.67
C ILE A 61 -12.11 -8.93 18.86
N LEU A 62 -11.30 -9.80 18.27
CA LEU A 62 -11.44 -11.26 18.39
C LEU A 62 -11.38 -11.70 19.86
N GLN A 63 -10.40 -11.21 20.62
CA GLN A 63 -10.30 -11.50 22.06
C GLN A 63 -11.51 -11.05 22.90
N LYS A 64 -12.23 -10.02 22.46
CA LYS A 64 -13.46 -9.58 23.13
C LYS A 64 -14.65 -10.45 22.75
N LEU A 65 -14.68 -10.96 21.52
CA LEU A 65 -15.72 -11.87 21.05
C LEU A 65 -15.58 -13.26 21.70
N ASP A 66 -14.36 -13.78 21.86
CA ASP A 66 -14.09 -15.06 22.51
C ASP A 66 -14.41 -15.08 24.02
N LYS A 67 -14.55 -13.89 24.64
CA LYS A 67 -14.88 -13.73 26.07
C LYS A 67 -16.37 -13.52 26.34
N LYS A 68 -17.20 -13.52 25.29
CA LYS A 68 -18.67 -13.45 25.37
C LYS A 68 -19.27 -14.83 25.16
#